data_AF-A0A7S3BKG5-F1
#
_entry.id   AF-A0A7S3BKG5-F1
#
_cell.length_a   1.000
_cell.length_b   1.000
_cell.length_c   1.000
_cell.angle_alpha   90.00
_cell.angle_beta   90.00
_cell.angle_gamma   90.00
#
_symmetry.space_group_name_H-M   'P 1'
#
loop_
_entity.id
_entity.type
_entity.pdbx_description
1 polymer ?
#
loop_
_entity_poly.entity_id
_entity_poly.type
_entity_poly.pdbx_seq_one_letter_code
_entity_poly.pdbx_strand_id
1 'polypeptide(L)'
;ATVGGLADAAEQDHPVRGVPPKPFYLHYTMPPFATGEVGKVGGVGRREVGHGALAEKALAGVAPDPEDFPFAVRVSTEVLGSNGSSSMASVCGGSMALMDAGVPLREHVAGVSMGLVMDVAAA
;
A
#
# COMPACT_ATOMS: atom_id res chain seq x y z
N ALA A 1 7.50 2.09 -8.41
CA ALA A 1 6.40 1.18 -8.75
C ALA A 1 6.79 0.36 -9.98
N THR A 2 6.18 -0.79 -10.23
CA THR A 2 6.43 -1.61 -11.43
C THR A 2 5.18 -1.62 -12.30
N VAL A 3 5.34 -1.36 -13.59
CA VAL A 3 4.25 -1.39 -14.58
C VAL A 3 4.44 -2.64 -15.45
N GLY A 4 3.39 -3.45 -15.57
CA GLY A 4 3.36 -4.71 -16.31
C GLY A 4 2.14 -4.79 -17.23
N GLY A 5 2.06 -5.86 -18.02
CA GLY A 5 0.88 -6.10 -18.85
C GLY A 5 -0.34 -6.44 -17.99
N LEU A 6 -1.55 -6.37 -18.55
CA LEU A 6 -2.77 -6.79 -17.81
C LEU A 6 -2.74 -8.26 -17.38
N ALA A 7 -1.91 -9.10 -18.01
CA ALA A 7 -1.65 -10.47 -17.58
C ALA A 7 -0.95 -10.56 -16.21
N ASP A 8 -0.27 -9.49 -15.77
CA ASP A 8 0.41 -9.40 -14.46
C ASP A 8 -0.52 -8.86 -13.35
N ALA A 9 -1.81 -8.69 -13.65
CA ALA A 9 -2.83 -8.30 -12.67
C ALA A 9 -2.98 -9.39 -11.59
N ALA A 10 -3.14 -8.98 -10.34
CA ALA A 10 -3.17 -9.91 -9.22
C ALA A 10 -4.48 -10.70 -9.17
N GLU A 11 -4.40 -12.03 -9.25
CA GLU A 11 -5.56 -12.89 -8.97
C GLU A 11 -6.01 -12.75 -7.52
N GLN A 12 -7.34 -12.73 -7.31
CA GLN A 12 -7.93 -12.56 -6.00
C GLN A 12 -8.54 -13.87 -5.52
N ASP A 13 -7.95 -14.46 -4.48
CA ASP A 13 -8.54 -15.60 -3.77
C ASP A 13 -9.70 -15.09 -2.89
N HIS A 14 -10.89 -15.03 -3.48
CA HIS A 14 -12.10 -14.49 -2.86
C HIS A 14 -13.15 -15.59 -2.69
N PRO A 15 -13.90 -15.63 -1.56
CA PRO A 15 -14.90 -16.67 -1.30
C PRO A 15 -16.03 -16.69 -2.35
N VAL A 16 -16.26 -15.55 -3.01
CA VAL A 16 -17.14 -15.46 -4.18
C VAL A 16 -16.30 -15.70 -5.43
N ARG A 17 -16.69 -16.71 -6.23
CA ARG A 17 -16.05 -17.00 -7.51
C ARG A 17 -16.35 -15.92 -8.54
N GLY A 18 -15.40 -15.71 -9.46
CA GLY A 18 -15.55 -14.79 -10.59
C GLY A 18 -15.20 -13.33 -10.28
N VAL A 19 -14.52 -13.06 -9.16
CA VAL A 19 -13.94 -11.74 -8.91
C VAL A 19 -12.82 -11.51 -9.94
N PRO A 20 -12.83 -10.39 -10.69
CA PRO A 20 -11.81 -10.11 -11.69
C PRO A 20 -10.44 -9.89 -11.03
N PRO A 21 -9.34 -10.12 -11.77
CA PRO A 21 -8.01 -9.82 -11.26
C PRO A 21 -7.85 -8.32 -11.02
N LYS A 22 -7.02 -7.98 -10.04
CA LYS A 22 -6.79 -6.61 -9.60
C LYS A 22 -5.60 -6.00 -10.36
N PRO A 23 -5.82 -5.01 -11.24
CA PRO A 23 -4.74 -4.42 -12.02
C PRO A 23 -3.78 -3.57 -11.16
N PHE A 24 -4.27 -2.94 -10.09
CA PHE A 24 -3.46 -2.15 -9.17
C PHE A 24 -3.33 -2.86 -7.83
N TYR A 25 -2.13 -3.19 -7.37
CA TYR A 25 -1.95 -3.86 -6.07
C TYR A 25 -0.68 -3.43 -5.36
N LEU A 26 -0.70 -3.50 -4.01
CA LEU A 26 0.40 -3.06 -3.16
C LEU A 26 0.84 -4.14 -2.18
N HIS A 27 2.13 -4.44 -2.21
CA HIS A 27 2.77 -5.26 -1.20
C HIS A 27 3.50 -4.37 -0.20
N TYR A 28 3.28 -4.63 1.08
CA TYR A 28 3.94 -3.96 2.18
C TYR A 28 4.79 -4.99 2.94
N THR A 29 6.04 -4.67 3.19
CA THR A 29 6.97 -5.52 3.93
C THR A 29 7.69 -4.70 4.99
N MET A 30 7.67 -5.20 6.22
CA MET A 30 8.35 -4.60 7.36
C MET A 30 9.26 -5.63 8.02
N PRO A 31 10.52 -5.72 7.56
CA PRO A 31 11.48 -6.65 8.13
C PRO A 31 11.86 -6.26 9.57
N PRO A 32 12.32 -7.22 10.41
CA PRO A 32 12.63 -6.96 11.82
C PRO A 32 13.69 -5.86 12.04
N PHE A 33 14.63 -5.71 11.10
CA PHE A 33 15.65 -4.67 11.19
C PHE A 33 15.08 -3.25 11.14
N ALA A 34 13.84 -3.07 10.64
CA ALA A 34 13.20 -1.76 10.56
C ALA A 34 12.97 -1.12 11.94
N THR A 35 12.89 -1.93 13.00
CA THR A 35 12.81 -1.47 14.40
C THR A 35 14.10 -1.73 15.18
N GLY A 36 15.18 -2.14 14.49
CA GLY A 36 16.45 -2.52 15.12
C GLY A 36 16.42 -3.88 15.82
N GLU A 37 15.43 -4.72 15.53
CA GLU A 37 15.26 -6.04 16.15
C GLU A 37 15.77 -7.17 15.26
N VAL A 38 16.06 -8.33 15.87
CA VAL A 38 16.28 -9.59 15.16
C VAL A 38 14.97 -10.37 15.16
N GLY A 39 14.58 -10.95 14.02
CA GLY A 39 13.36 -11.72 13.92
C GLY A 39 13.33 -12.63 12.70
N LYS A 40 12.26 -13.41 12.60
CA LYS A 40 12.04 -14.29 11.46
C LYS A 40 11.74 -13.44 10.21
N VAL A 41 12.57 -13.60 9.18
CA VAL A 41 12.30 -13.09 7.83
C VAL A 41 11.57 -14.19 7.06
N GLY A 42 10.42 -13.88 6.47
CA GLY A 42 9.62 -14.87 5.76
C GLY A 42 8.21 -14.38 5.45
N GLY A 43 7.24 -15.29 5.50
CA GLY A 43 5.86 -15.05 5.09
C GLY A 43 5.21 -13.81 5.71
N VAL A 44 4.26 -13.24 4.97
CA VAL A 44 3.62 -11.96 5.28
C VAL A 44 2.73 -12.08 6.53
N GLY A 45 2.99 -11.25 7.53
CA GLY A 45 2.17 -11.16 8.74
C GLY A 45 0.85 -10.42 8.50
N ARG A 46 -0.16 -10.67 9.34
CA ARG A 46 -1.49 -10.02 9.24
C ARG A 46 -1.41 -8.49 9.28
N ARG A 47 -0.48 -7.92 10.06
CA ARG A 47 -0.27 -6.46 10.14
C ARG A 47 0.27 -5.90 8.83
N GLU A 48 1.18 -6.61 8.18
CA GLU A 48 1.75 -6.21 6.90
C GLU A 48 0.67 -6.23 5.80
N VAL A 49 -0.17 -7.27 5.77
CA VAL A 49 -1.34 -7.32 4.87
C VAL A 49 -2.29 -6.15 5.15
N GLY A 50 -2.58 -5.86 6.42
CA GLY A 50 -3.46 -4.75 6.81
C GLY A 50 -2.92 -3.37 6.40
N HIS A 51 -1.63 -3.11 6.62
CA HIS A 51 -0.97 -1.87 6.20
C HIS A 51 -0.89 -1.76 4.68
N GLY A 52 -0.59 -2.87 3.99
CA GLY A 52 -0.60 -2.94 2.53
C GLY A 52 -1.97 -2.60 1.96
N ALA A 53 -3.03 -3.23 2.47
CA ALA A 53 -4.40 -2.95 2.05
C ALA A 53 -4.85 -1.51 2.35
N LEU A 54 -4.41 -0.92 3.46
CA LEU A 54 -4.69 0.48 3.79
C LEU A 54 -4.05 1.43 2.76
N ALA A 55 -2.76 1.24 2.49
CA ALA A 55 -2.03 2.08 1.54
C ALA A 55 -2.52 1.87 0.10
N GLU A 56 -2.83 0.63 -0.26
CA GLU A 56 -3.42 0.27 -1.55
C GLU A 56 -4.74 1.00 -1.79
N LYS A 57 -5.66 0.97 -0.82
CA LYS A 57 -6.95 1.66 -0.93
C LYS A 57 -6.78 3.17 -1.08
N ALA A 58 -5.83 3.77 -0.36
CA ALA A 58 -5.56 5.19 -0.45
C ALA A 58 -5.07 5.59 -1.85
N LEU A 59 -4.17 4.81 -2.45
CA LEU A 59 -3.61 5.10 -3.78
C LEU A 59 -4.55 4.70 -4.93
N ALA A 60 -5.29 3.60 -4.78
CA ALA A 60 -6.25 3.14 -5.78
C ALA A 60 -7.37 4.17 -6.03
N GLY A 61 -7.71 4.99 -5.04
CA GLY A 61 -8.71 6.07 -5.20
C GLY A 61 -8.29 7.19 -6.16
N VAL A 62 -7.00 7.31 -6.48
CA VAL A 62 -6.47 8.28 -7.45
C VAL A 62 -5.77 7.62 -8.64
N ALA A 63 -5.75 6.29 -8.69
CA ALA A 63 -5.19 5.54 -9.81
C ALA A 63 -6.04 5.80 -11.08
N PRO A 64 -5.42 5.79 -12.27
CA PRO A 64 -6.14 5.92 -13.53
C PRO A 64 -7.10 4.75 -13.75
N ASP A 65 -8.15 5.01 -14.51
CA ASP A 65 -9.06 3.96 -14.94
C ASP A 65 -8.34 3.04 -15.96
N PRO A 66 -8.68 1.73 -16.02
CA PRO A 66 -8.01 0.78 -16.93
C PRO A 66 -8.14 1.13 -18.42
N GLU A 67 -9.14 1.92 -18.80
CA GLU A 67 -9.34 2.39 -20.18
C GLU A 67 -8.29 3.43 -20.59
N ASP A 68 -7.88 4.29 -19.65
CA ASP A 68 -6.88 5.34 -19.87
C ASP A 68 -5.44 4.83 -19.66
N PHE A 69 -5.28 3.81 -18.81
CA PHE A 69 -3.98 3.22 -18.51
C PHE A 69 -4.10 1.69 -18.43
N PRO A 70 -4.02 0.98 -19.57
CA PRO A 70 -4.28 -0.46 -19.67
C PRO A 70 -3.07 -1.31 -19.24
N PHE A 71 -2.56 -1.05 -18.04
CA PHE A 71 -1.42 -1.76 -17.46
C PHE A 71 -1.72 -2.23 -16.05
N ALA A 72 -1.09 -3.33 -15.65
CA ALA A 72 -1.03 -3.72 -14.25
C ALA A 72 0.04 -2.88 -13.54
N VAL A 73 -0.25 -2.43 -12.33
CA VAL A 73 0.65 -1.62 -11.51
C VAL A 73 0.83 -2.29 -10.17
N ARG A 74 2.09 -2.64 -9.87
CA ARG A 74 2.51 -3.17 -8.57
C ARG A 74 3.30 -2.11 -7.82
N VAL A 75 2.87 -1.79 -6.61
CA VAL A 75 3.67 -1.02 -5.65
C VAL A 75 4.25 -1.99 -4.62
N SER A 76 5.56 -1.95 -4.42
CA SER A 76 6.22 -2.71 -3.35
C SER A 76 6.80 -1.70 -2.36
N THR A 77 6.37 -1.76 -1.12
CA THR A 77 6.86 -0.91 -0.04
C THR A 77 7.73 -1.74 0.91
N GLU A 78 8.98 -1.34 1.02
CA GLU A 78 9.94 -1.91 1.95
C GLU A 78 10.24 -0.89 3.05
N VAL A 79 9.80 -1.21 4.27
CA VAL A 79 10.02 -0.33 5.42
C VAL A 79 11.43 -0.54 5.94
N LEU A 80 12.33 0.38 5.64
CA LEU A 80 13.72 0.31 6.08
C LEU A 80 13.95 0.80 7.51
N GLY A 81 13.00 1.57 8.05
CA GLY A 81 13.02 2.09 9.40
C GLY A 81 11.60 2.47 9.84
N SER A 82 11.26 2.23 11.11
CA SER A 82 9.92 2.53 11.64
C SER A 82 9.98 3.04 13.07
N ASN A 83 9.47 4.26 13.27
CA ASN A 83 9.22 4.85 14.58
C ASN A 83 7.85 5.56 14.64
N GLY A 84 6.95 5.20 13.72
CA GLY A 84 5.67 5.87 13.54
C GLY A 84 5.12 5.65 12.13
N SER A 85 3.84 5.28 12.07
CA SER A 85 3.03 5.03 10.87
C SER A 85 3.77 4.82 9.55
N SER A 86 4.46 3.69 9.46
CA SER A 86 5.04 3.21 8.20
C SER A 86 3.98 2.96 7.11
N SER A 87 2.72 2.73 7.48
CA SER A 87 1.60 2.63 6.54
C SER A 87 1.32 3.96 5.84
N MET A 88 1.32 5.09 6.55
CA MET A 88 1.15 6.41 5.93
C MET A 88 2.39 6.83 5.13
N ALA A 89 3.59 6.45 5.59
CA ALA A 89 4.81 6.60 4.80
C ALA A 89 4.71 5.82 3.47
N SER A 90 4.05 4.65 3.46
CA SER A 90 3.81 3.86 2.25
C SER A 90 2.87 4.56 1.27
N VAL A 91 1.90 5.33 1.76
CA VAL A 91 1.03 6.17 0.90
C VAL A 91 1.84 7.27 0.24
N CYS A 92 2.59 8.05 1.01
CA CYS A 92 3.42 9.13 0.48
C CYS A 92 4.47 8.61 -0.51
N GLY A 93 5.22 7.58 -0.12
CA GLY A 93 6.23 6.94 -0.96
C GLY A 93 5.62 6.30 -2.21
N GLY A 94 4.47 5.65 -2.08
CA GLY A 94 3.74 5.06 -3.20
C GLY A 94 3.26 6.12 -4.20
N SER A 95 2.73 7.26 -3.73
CA SER A 95 2.32 8.35 -4.61
C SER A 95 3.50 8.89 -5.43
N MET A 96 4.65 9.16 -4.79
CA MET A 96 5.86 9.59 -5.50
C MET A 96 6.39 8.51 -6.46
N ALA A 97 6.38 7.23 -6.04
CA ALA A 97 6.88 6.12 -6.84
C ALA A 97 6.01 5.79 -8.05
N LEU A 98 4.73 6.17 -8.03
CA LEU A 98 3.80 6.08 -9.16
C LEU A 98 4.03 7.23 -10.14
N MET A 99 4.24 8.45 -9.63
CA MET A 99 4.62 9.60 -10.46
C MET A 99 5.94 9.36 -11.19
N ASP A 100 6.96 8.88 -10.48
CA ASP A 100 8.27 8.53 -11.04
C ASP A 100 8.17 7.45 -12.12
N ALA A 101 7.29 6.47 -11.93
CA ALA A 101 7.01 5.43 -12.92
C ALA A 101 6.17 5.92 -14.12
N GLY A 102 5.75 7.19 -14.15
CA GLY A 102 4.95 7.76 -15.23
C GLY A 102 3.48 7.32 -15.23
N VAL A 103 2.97 6.81 -14.10
CA VAL A 103 1.55 6.46 -13.98
C VAL A 103 0.73 7.76 -13.89
N PRO A 104 -0.27 7.98 -14.76
CA PRO A 104 -1.06 9.21 -14.80
C PRO A 104 -2.08 9.24 -13.65
N LEU A 105 -1.62 9.52 -12.44
CA LEU A 105 -2.49 9.70 -11.27
C LEU A 105 -3.41 10.90 -11.45
N ARG A 106 -4.66 10.77 -10.98
CA ARG A 106 -5.64 11.87 -10.99
C ARG A 106 -5.21 13.02 -10.09
N GLU A 107 -4.68 12.69 -8.91
CA GLU A 107 -4.16 13.64 -7.91
C GLU A 107 -3.07 12.98 -7.07
N HIS A 108 -2.30 13.78 -6.32
CA HIS A 108 -1.28 13.30 -5.39
C HIS A 108 -1.88 12.99 -4.01
N VAL A 109 -1.36 11.94 -3.36
CA VAL A 109 -1.89 11.47 -2.07
C VAL A 109 -0.79 11.43 -1.02
N ALA A 110 -1.09 12.00 0.15
CA ALA A 110 -0.27 11.92 1.34
C ALA A 110 -1.07 11.33 2.51
N GLY A 111 -0.37 10.80 3.51
CA GLY A 111 -0.96 10.23 4.71
C GLY A 111 -0.33 10.78 5.98
N VAL A 112 -1.12 10.86 7.05
CA VAL A 112 -0.66 11.23 8.40
C VAL A 112 -1.34 10.34 9.44
N SER A 113 -0.62 9.98 10.49
CA SER A 113 -1.19 9.29 11.65
C SER A 113 -1.35 10.27 12.81
N MET A 114 -2.55 10.30 13.39
CA MET A 114 -2.89 11.18 14.51
C MET A 114 -3.17 10.35 15.77
N GLY A 115 -2.83 10.91 16.92
CA GLY A 115 -3.22 10.42 18.24
C GLY A 115 -3.95 11.51 19.01
N LEU A 116 -4.87 11.13 19.90
CA LEU A 116 -5.67 12.05 20.70
C LEU A 116 -5.61 11.63 22.17
N VAL A 117 -5.18 12.55 23.04
CA VAL A 117 -5.26 12.41 24.49
C VAL A 117 -6.34 13.36 24.98
N MET A 118 -7.35 12.83 25.66
CA MET A 118 -8.42 13.62 26.27
C MET A 118 -8.46 13.32 27.76
N ASP A 119 -8.43 14.36 28.58
CA ASP A 119 -8.76 14.24 29.98
C ASP A 119 -10.29 14.21 30.11
N VAL A 120 -10.82 13.16 30.72
CA VAL A 120 -12.25 13.04 30.97
C VAL A 120 -12.52 13.63 32.35
N ALA A 121 -12.60 14.96 32.43
CA ALA A 121 -13.14 15.59 33.64
C ALA A 121 -14.56 15.04 33.87
N ALA A 122 -14.76 14.51 35.08
CA ALA A 122 -15.92 13.73 35.51
C ALA A 122 -17.27 14.37 35.13
N ALA A 123 -18.17 13.52 34.61
CA ALA A 123 -19.60 13.81 34.55
C ALA A 123 -20.17 14.04 35.96
#